data_AF-A0A973MUJ3-F1
#
_entry.id   AF-A0A973MUJ3-F1
#
_cell.length_a   1.000
_cell.length_b   1.000
_cell.length_c   1.000
_cell.angle_alpha   90.00
_cell.angle_beta   90.00
_cell.angle_gamma   90.00
#
_symmetry.space_group_name_H-M   'P 1'
#
loop_
_entity.id
_entity.type
_entity.pdbx_description
1 polymer ?
#
loop_
_entity_poly.entity_id
_entity_poly.type
_entity_poly.pdbx_seq_one_letter_code
_entity_poly.pdbx_strand_id
1 'polypeptide(L)'
;YHRLYGHPGISVVDGAAVSANLGVNPSLTITAQAERAMSYWPNKGEEDPRPAQGAAYERLKPVEPKAPAVPADAFGALKLPFLGMPAVPPKK
;
A
#
# COMPACT_ATOMS: atom_id res chain seq x y z
N TYR A 1 0.63 -6.53 4.75
CA TYR A 1 -0.12 -5.26 4.80
C TYR A 1 0.33 -4.34 5.93
N HIS A 2 1.60 -4.43 6.38
CA HIS A 2 2.16 -3.60 7.47
C HIS A 2 1.42 -3.66 8.81
N ARG A 3 0.73 -4.79 9.07
CA ARG A 3 0.04 -5.08 10.33
C ARG A 3 1.04 -5.73 11.29
N LEU A 4 1.07 -5.26 12.54
CA LEU A 4 1.95 -5.82 13.57
C LEU A 4 1.50 -7.24 13.91
N TYR A 5 2.46 -8.17 13.99
CA TYR A 5 2.15 -9.57 14.28
C TYR A 5 1.62 -9.72 15.70
N GLY A 6 0.43 -10.29 15.85
CA GLY A 6 -0.23 -10.54 17.14
C GLY A 6 -1.10 -9.36 17.60
N HIS A 7 -1.04 -8.23 16.89
CA HIS A 7 -1.78 -7.01 17.19
C HIS A 7 -2.44 -6.47 15.91
N PRO A 8 -3.52 -7.10 15.43
CA PRO A 8 -4.06 -6.82 14.11
C PRO A 8 -4.62 -5.40 13.93
N GLY A 9 -4.93 -4.71 15.03
CA GLY A 9 -5.34 -3.30 15.04
C GLY A 9 -4.18 -2.30 14.99
N ILE A 10 -2.93 -2.76 15.06
CA ILE A 10 -1.73 -1.92 15.04
C ILE A 10 -1.00 -2.12 13.70
N SER A 11 -0.54 -1.02 13.10
CA SER A 11 0.27 -1.04 11.88
C SER A 11 1.50 -0.15 12.04
N VAL A 12 2.63 -0.57 11.48
CA VAL A 12 3.89 0.18 11.50
C VAL A 12 4.30 0.45 10.05
N VAL A 13 4.46 1.72 9.70
CA VAL A 13 4.72 2.17 8.33
C VAL A 13 5.79 3.24 8.34
N ASP A 14 7.05 2.81 8.39
CA ASP A 14 8.22 3.66 8.50
C ASP A 14 9.48 2.94 7.98
N GLY A 15 10.66 3.50 8.28
CA GLY A 15 11.95 2.89 7.95
C GLY A 15 12.24 1.55 8.64
N ALA A 16 11.62 1.25 9.79
CA ALA A 16 11.80 -0.02 10.48
C ALA A 16 11.11 -1.19 9.74
N ALA A 17 10.14 -0.90 8.86
CA ALA A 17 9.52 -1.89 7.98
C ALA A 17 10.41 -2.30 6.80
N VAL A 18 11.51 -1.57 6.55
CA VAL A 18 12.47 -1.91 5.50
C VAL A 18 13.37 -3.04 6.01
N SER A 19 13.20 -4.24 5.45
CA SER A 19 13.78 -5.49 5.98
C SER A 19 15.30 -5.63 5.88
N ALA A 20 15.96 -4.73 5.16
CA ALA A 20 17.40 -4.76 4.96
C ALA A 20 17.95 -3.35 4.73
N ASN A 21 19.23 -3.16 5.02
CA ASN A 21 19.92 -1.93 4.67
C ASN A 21 20.05 -1.83 3.14
N LEU A 22 19.54 -0.73 2.57
CA LEU A 22 19.57 -0.47 1.13
C LEU A 22 20.92 0.10 0.66
N GLY A 23 21.76 0.59 1.57
CA GLY A 23 23.03 1.27 1.24
C GLY A 23 22.86 2.65 0.58
N VAL A 24 21.62 3.14 0.46
CA VAL A 24 21.24 4.42 -0.14
C VAL A 24 20.13 5.09 0.69
N ASN A 25 19.76 6.32 0.34
CA ASN A 25 18.64 7.02 0.99
C ASN A 25 17.33 6.22 0.84
N PRO A 26 16.67 5.81 1.96
CA PRO A 26 15.50 4.93 1.91
C PRO A 26 14.18 5.66 1.67
N SER A 27 14.18 6.99 1.53
CA SER A 27 12.96 7.82 1.46
C SER A 27 11.90 7.29 0.48
N LEU A 28 12.26 7.06 -0.78
CA LEU A 28 11.31 6.58 -1.79
C LEU A 28 10.87 5.13 -1.56
N THR A 29 11.69 4.29 -0.93
CA THR A 29 11.28 2.94 -0.53
C THR A 29 10.23 3.00 0.58
N ILE A 30 10.44 3.87 1.58
CA ILE A 30 9.48 4.10 2.65
C ILE A 30 8.18 4.65 2.07
N THR A 31 8.25 5.65 1.18
CA THR A 31 7.07 6.22 0.50
C THR A 31 6.31 5.14 -0.27
N ALA A 32 6.99 4.35 -1.12
CA ALA A 32 6.33 3.33 -1.92
C ALA A 32 5.68 2.23 -1.06
N GLN A 33 6.34 1.80 0.01
CA GLN A 33 5.75 0.82 0.91
C GLN A 33 4.57 1.40 1.71
N ALA A 34 4.65 2.66 2.12
CA ALA A 34 3.59 3.37 2.82
C ALA A 34 2.36 3.57 1.95
N GLU A 35 2.53 4.08 0.73
CA GLU A 35 1.46 4.26 -0.25
C GLU A 35 0.79 2.92 -0.56
N ARG A 36 1.59 1.87 -0.82
CA ARG A 36 1.06 0.53 -1.05
C ARG A 36 0.25 0.03 0.15
N ALA A 37 0.75 0.18 1.37
CA ALA A 37 0.03 -0.25 2.57
C ALA A 37 -1.31 0.50 2.68
N MET A 38 -1.28 1.84 2.65
CA MET A 38 -2.47 2.69 2.81
C MET A 38 -3.50 2.51 1.69
N SER A 39 -3.07 2.17 0.47
CA SER A 39 -3.97 1.88 -0.65
C SER A 39 -4.92 0.71 -0.40
N TYR A 40 -4.67 -0.12 0.62
CA TYR A 40 -5.52 -1.24 0.99
C TYR A 40 -6.38 -0.99 2.23
N TRP A 41 -6.33 0.21 2.81
CA TRP A 41 -7.23 0.53 3.91
C TRP A 41 -8.67 0.69 3.38
N PRO A 42 -9.67 0.15 4.10
CA PRO A 42 -11.07 0.35 3.73
C PRO A 42 -11.48 1.80 3.94
N ASN A 43 -12.52 2.26 3.24
CA ASN A 43 -13.16 3.51 3.65
C ASN A 43 -13.82 3.32 5.02
N LYS A 44 -14.02 4.42 5.74
CA LYS A 44 -14.65 4.39 7.06
C LYS A 44 -16.02 3.70 7.00
N GLY A 45 -16.17 2.63 7.78
CA GLY A 45 -17.40 1.82 7.87
C GLY A 45 -17.50 0.69 6.84
N GLU A 46 -16.52 0.54 5.95
CA GLU A 46 -16.44 -0.61 5.05
C GLU A 46 -15.69 -1.78 5.71
N GLU A 47 -15.93 -2.98 5.20
CA GLU A 47 -15.17 -4.17 5.57
C GLU A 47 -13.71 -4.05 5.13
N ASP A 48 -12.79 -4.51 5.98
CA ASP A 48 -11.36 -4.50 5.67
C ASP A 48 -11.03 -5.58 4.62
N PRO A 49 -10.64 -5.22 3.39
CA PRO A 49 -10.33 -6.20 2.34
C PRO A 49 -9.01 -6.92 2.58
N ARG A 50 -8.21 -6.50 3.57
CA ARG A 50 -6.91 -7.11 3.88
C ARG A 50 -7.13 -8.46 4.56
N PRO A 51 -6.57 -9.56 4.03
CA PRO A 51 -6.63 -10.88 4.67
C PRO A 51 -6.29 -10.83 6.16
N ALA A 52 -6.97 -11.68 6.93
CA ALA A 52 -6.71 -11.85 8.35
C ALA A 52 -5.24 -12.26 8.57
N GLN A 53 -4.70 -11.92 9.75
CA GLN A 53 -3.36 -12.35 10.09
C GLN A 53 -3.30 -13.89 10.17
N GLY A 54 -2.29 -14.51 9.56
CA GLY A 54 -2.16 -15.97 9.46
C GLY A 54 -2.77 -16.56 8.18
N ALA A 55 -3.58 -15.81 7.44
CA ALA A 55 -3.99 -16.19 6.09
C ALA A 55 -2.82 -16.08 5.10
N ALA A 56 -2.92 -16.78 3.97
CA ALA A 56 -2.00 -16.63 2.87
C ALA A 56 -1.99 -15.20 2.34
N TYR A 57 -0.84 -14.78 1.77
CA TYR A 57 -0.74 -13.46 1.16
C TYR A 57 -1.57 -13.38 -0.12
N GLU A 58 -2.36 -12.33 -0.25
CA GLU A 58 -3.14 -12.03 -1.46
C GLU A 58 -2.77 -10.67 -2.04
N ARG A 59 -2.69 -10.60 -3.37
CA ARG A 59 -2.51 -9.33 -4.07
C ARG A 59 -3.87 -8.64 -4.21
N LEU A 60 -4.02 -7.52 -3.49
CA LEU A 60 -5.25 -6.75 -3.50
C LEU A 60 -5.22 -5.64 -4.55
N LYS A 61 -6.41 -5.28 -5.05
CA LYS A 61 -6.60 -4.02 -5.77
C LYS A 61 -6.62 -2.87 -4.75
N PRO A 62 -6.09 -1.68 -5.09
CA PRO A 62 -6.28 -0.48 -4.29
C PRO A 62 -7.77 -0.18 -4.04
N VAL A 63 -8.09 0.30 -2.83
CA VAL A 63 -9.41 0.82 -2.47
C VAL A 63 -9.47 2.29 -2.89
N GLU A 64 -10.49 2.64 -3.67
CA GLU A 64 -10.72 4.03 -4.07
C GLU A 64 -11.33 4.82 -2.89
N PRO A 65 -10.78 5.99 -2.53
CA PRO A 65 -11.29 6.79 -1.43
C PRO A 65 -12.62 7.45 -1.80
N LYS A 66 -13.64 7.30 -0.94
CA LYS A 66 -14.95 7.98 -1.08
C LYS A 66 -14.86 9.50 -0.86
N ALA A 67 -13.89 9.93 -0.05
CA ALA A 67 -13.64 11.34 0.26
C ALA A 67 -12.13 11.62 0.09
N PRO A 68 -11.65 11.79 -1.16
CA PRO A 68 -10.24 12.03 -1.40
C PRO A 68 -9.81 13.39 -0.83
N ALA A 69 -8.64 13.44 -0.19
CA ALA A 69 -8.07 14.69 0.30
C ALA A 69 -7.64 15.64 -0.83
N VAL A 70 -7.26 15.07 -1.98
CA VAL A 70 -6.88 15.82 -3.18
C VAL A 70 -8.08 15.85 -4.14
N PRO A 71 -8.55 17.03 -4.58
CA PRO A 71 -9.63 17.15 -5.55
C PRO A 71 -9.33 16.42 -6.87
N ALA A 72 -10.37 15.91 -7.54
CA ALA A 72 -10.23 15.09 -8.75
C ALA A 72 -9.64 15.85 -9.96
N ASP A 73 -9.81 17.17 -10.01
CA ASP A 73 -9.30 18.07 -11.03
C ASP A 73 -7.88 18.59 -10.73
N ALA A 74 -7.39 18.39 -9.51
CA ALA A 74 -6.05 18.83 -9.12
C ALA A 74 -4.96 17.99 -9.79
N PHE A 75 -3.80 18.61 -10.02
CA PHE A 75 -2.64 17.94 -10.63
C PHE A 75 -2.22 16.66 -9.86
N GLY A 76 -2.30 16.70 -8.53
CA GLY A 76 -1.97 15.58 -7.64
C GLY A 76 -3.11 14.58 -7.39
N ALA A 77 -4.22 14.65 -8.14
CA ALA A 77 -5.34 13.74 -7.97
C ALA A 77 -4.91 12.29 -8.11
N LEU A 78 -5.42 11.41 -7.25
CA LEU A 78 -5.25 9.97 -7.41
C LEU A 78 -5.89 9.53 -8.72
N LYS A 79 -5.09 8.94 -9.63
CA LYS A 79 -5.58 8.37 -10.89
C LYS A 79 -5.45 6.85 -10.86
N LEU A 80 -6.59 6.18 -10.86
CA LEU A 80 -6.68 4.73 -10.97
C LEU A 80 -7.20 4.35 -12.37
N PRO A 81 -6.67 3.28 -13.01
CA PRO A 81 -5.52 2.49 -12.57
C PRO A 81 -4.21 3.30 -12.71
N PHE A 82 -3.27 3.10 -11.76
CA PHE A 82 -1.91 3.63 -11.89
C PHE A 82 -1.37 3.25 -13.28
N LEU A 83 -0.64 4.18 -13.95
CA LEU A 83 -0.01 3.97 -15.27
C LEU A 83 0.33 2.49 -15.46
N GLY A 84 -0.27 1.85 -16.47
CA GLY A 84 -0.21 0.40 -16.63
C GLY A 84 1.19 -0.13 -16.38
N MET A 85 1.32 -1.05 -15.40
CA MET A 85 2.61 -1.69 -15.11
C MET A 85 3.14 -2.26 -16.43
N PRO A 86 4.37 -1.88 -16.86
CA PRO A 86 4.94 -2.48 -18.05
C PRO A 86 5.00 -3.99 -17.87
N ALA A 87 4.67 -4.74 -18.92
CA ALA A 87 4.71 -6.19 -18.88
C ALA A 87 6.13 -6.64 -18.49
N VAL A 88 6.25 -7.35 -17.38
CA VAL A 88 7.53 -7.94 -16.95
C VAL A 88 7.85 -9.07 -17.93
N PRO A 89 9.00 -9.05 -18.62
CA PRO A 89 9.39 -10.14 -19.50
C PRO A 89 9.47 -11.47 -18.71
N PRO A 90 9.09 -12.60 -19.32
CA PRO A 90 9.25 -13.90 -18.66
C PRO A 90 10.72 -14.14 -18.33
N LYS A 91 11.00 -14.73 -17.15
CA LYS A 91 12.33 -15.24 -16.82
C LYS A 91 12.71 -16.28 -17.88
N LYS A 92 13.87 -16.09 -18.52
CA LYS A 92 14.52 -17.13 -19.32
C LYS A 92 14.96 -18.29 -18.44
#